data_AF-A4WWJ9-F1
#
_entry.id   AF-A4WWJ9-F1
#
_cell.length_a   1.000
_cell.length_b   1.000
_cell.length_c   1.000
_cell.angle_alpha   90.00
_cell.angle_beta   90.00
_cell.angle_gamma   90.00
#
_symmetry.space_group_name_H-M   'P 1'
#
loop_
_entity.id
_entity.type
_entity.pdbx_description
1 polymer ?
#
loop_
_entity_poly.entity_id
_entity_poly.type
_entity_poly.pdbx_seq_one_letter_code
_entity_poly.pdbx_strand_id
1 'polypeptide(L)'
;MEEFMQGVGVVGLVVLAVVGLAAGWIASQVSGGRHRGRYMLIGLVSAIAAPLLLVALGVTVLAASGLVAMVVAALIGAVIVLFLARLLFD
;
A
#
# COMPACT_ATOMS: atom_id res chain seq x y z
N MET A 1 25.72 9.09 8.00
CA MET A 1 25.03 8.46 6.85
C MET A 1 23.90 7.55 7.31
N GLU A 2 24.07 6.80 8.40
CA GLU A 2 23.03 5.91 8.95
C GLU A 2 21.73 6.64 9.35
N GLU A 3 21.79 7.73 10.12
CA GLU A 3 20.60 8.51 10.51
C GLU A 3 19.80 9.04 9.31
N PHE A 4 20.48 9.47 8.25
CA PHE A 4 19.82 9.94 7.02
C PHE A 4 19.07 8.80 6.33
N MET A 5 19.69 7.63 6.18
CA MET A 5 19.06 6.46 5.57
C MET A 5 17.89 5.94 6.41
N GLN A 6 18.03 5.97 7.74
CA GLN A 6 16.95 5.63 8.65
C GLN A 6 15.79 6.63 8.53
N GLY A 7 16.08 7.93 8.46
CA GLY A 7 15.08 8.97 8.22
C GLY A 7 14.30 8.75 6.92
N VAL A 8 15.01 8.49 5.81
CA VAL A 8 14.39 8.21 4.50
C VAL A 8 13.55 6.93 4.54
N GLY A 9 14.04 5.88 5.20
CA GLY A 9 13.30 4.62 5.37
C GLY A 9 12.00 4.80 6.18
N VAL A 10 12.07 5.53 7.30
CA VAL A 10 10.89 5.83 8.13
C VAL A 10 9.89 6.68 7.37
N VAL A 11 10.33 7.74 6.69
CA VAL A 11 9.46 8.58 5.86
C VAL A 11 8.78 7.73 4.79
N GLY A 12 9.51 6.83 4.12
CA GLY A 12 8.93 5.93 3.14
C GLY A 12 7.83 5.05 3.72
N LEU A 13 8.08 4.39 4.86
CA LEU A 13 7.08 3.55 5.53
C LEU A 13 5.84 4.35 5.95
N VAL A 14 6.01 5.56 6.46
CA VAL A 14 4.90 6.45 6.82
C VAL A 14 4.09 6.82 5.58
N VAL A 15 4.74 7.17 4.46
CA VAL A 15 4.05 7.48 3.20
C VAL A 15 3.26 6.28 2.70
N LEU A 16 3.86 5.08 2.66
CA LEU A 16 3.15 3.86 2.26
C LEU A 16 1.95 3.58 3.18
N ALA A 17 2.12 3.75 4.50
CA ALA A 17 1.05 3.54 5.46
C ALA A 17 -0.12 4.53 5.25
N VAL A 18 0.17 5.81 5.08
CA VAL A 18 -0.85 6.85 4.81
C VAL A 18 -1.58 6.57 3.50
N VAL A 19 -0.84 6.18 2.46
CA VAL A 19 -1.40 5.81 1.16
C VAL A 19 -2.35 4.61 1.27
N GLY A 20 -1.92 3.55 1.95
CA GLY A 20 -2.75 2.35 2.14
C GLY A 20 -4.00 2.62 2.96
N LEU A 21 -3.87 3.42 4.03
CA LEU A 21 -5.01 3.83 4.85
C LEU A 21 -5.99 4.71 4.06
N ALA A 22 -5.49 5.65 3.26
CA ALA A 22 -6.32 6.49 2.41
C ALA A 22 -7.07 5.65 1.36
N ALA A 23 -6.39 4.72 0.69
CA ALA A 23 -7.02 3.81 -0.27
C ALA A 23 -8.10 2.94 0.40
N GLY A 24 -7.79 2.35 1.57
CA GLY A 24 -8.75 1.54 2.33
C GLY A 24 -9.95 2.34 2.84
N TRP A 25 -9.74 3.59 3.24
CA TRP A 25 -10.82 4.49 3.63
C TRP A 25 -11.74 4.81 2.43
N ILE A 26 -11.18 5.15 1.27
CA ILE A 26 -11.94 5.39 0.05
C ILE A 26 -12.76 4.14 -0.32
N ALA A 27 -12.13 2.96 -0.31
CA ALA A 27 -12.82 1.69 -0.59
C ALA A 27 -14.00 1.45 0.36
N SER A 28 -13.83 1.75 1.65
CA SER A 28 -14.90 1.60 2.64
C SER A 28 -16.09 2.52 2.39
N GLN A 29 -15.86 3.71 1.84
CA GLN A 29 -16.93 4.65 1.51
C GLN A 29 -17.69 4.16 0.26
N VAL A 30 -16.98 3.57 -0.70
CA VAL A 30 -17.57 2.99 -1.91
C VAL A 30 -18.38 1.71 -1.60
N SER A 31 -18.01 0.93 -0.59
CA SER A 31 -18.74 -0.26 -0.13
C SER A 31 -19.93 0.04 0.81
N GLY A 32 -20.39 1.30 0.87
CA GLY A 32 -21.54 1.68 1.70
C GLY A 32 -21.21 1.87 3.18
N GLY A 33 -19.94 1.99 3.56
CA GLY A 33 -19.50 2.34 4.91
C GLY A 33 -19.55 1.22 5.95
N ARG A 34 -20.02 0.02 5.57
CA ARG A 34 -19.95 -1.17 6.42
C ARG A 34 -18.51 -1.68 6.41
N HIS A 35 -17.93 -1.95 7.59
CA HIS A 35 -16.57 -2.51 7.75
C HIS A 35 -15.37 -1.58 7.43
N ARG A 36 -15.48 -0.27 7.73
CA ARG A 36 -14.37 0.71 7.57
C ARG A 36 -13.02 0.23 8.09
N GLY A 37 -12.98 -0.27 9.33
CA GLY A 37 -11.73 -0.74 9.94
C GLY A 37 -11.08 -1.90 9.16
N ARG A 38 -11.89 -2.80 8.59
CA ARG A 38 -11.39 -3.93 7.79
C ARG A 38 -10.77 -3.47 6.48
N TYR A 39 -11.45 -2.58 5.75
CA TYR A 39 -10.93 -2.03 4.50
C TYR A 39 -9.66 -1.19 4.73
N MET A 40 -9.58 -0.41 5.82
CA MET A 40 -8.37 0.33 6.18
C MET A 40 -7.18 -0.59 6.50
N LEU A 41 -7.41 -1.67 7.26
CA LEU A 41 -6.36 -2.66 7.54
C LEU A 41 -5.90 -3.38 6.28
N ILE A 42 -6.83 -3.79 5.42
CA ILE A 42 -6.50 -4.43 4.14
C ILE A 42 -5.69 -3.45 3.26
N GLY A 43 -6.11 -2.18 3.19
CA GLY A 43 -5.41 -1.14 2.45
C GLY A 43 -3.98 -0.91 2.96
N LEU A 44 -3.80 -0.82 4.27
CA LEU A 44 -2.49 -0.67 4.90
C LEU A 44 -1.57 -1.86 4.58
N VAL A 45 -2.05 -3.09 4.80
CA VAL A 45 -1.26 -4.30 4.59
C VAL A 45 -0.92 -4.47 3.11
N SER A 46 -1.87 -4.24 2.21
CA SER A 46 -1.65 -4.38 0.77
C SER A 46 -0.72 -3.30 0.20
N ALA A 47 -0.80 -2.06 0.68
CA ALA A 47 0.11 -0.99 0.25
C ALA A 47 1.56 -1.31 0.60
N ILE A 48 1.82 -1.89 1.76
CA ILE A 48 3.17 -2.31 2.16
C ILE A 48 3.58 -3.60 1.43
N ALA A 49 2.68 -4.58 1.34
CA ALA A 49 2.97 -5.87 0.74
C ALA A 49 3.20 -5.79 -0.78
N ALA A 50 2.46 -4.96 -1.51
CA ALA A 50 2.53 -4.89 -2.96
C ALA A 50 3.96 -4.62 -3.52
N PRO A 51 4.67 -3.56 -3.12
CA PRO A 51 6.04 -3.35 -3.58
C PRO A 51 6.99 -4.47 -3.14
N LEU A 52 6.81 -5.03 -1.94
CA LEU A 52 7.62 -6.15 -1.44
C LEU A 52 7.42 -7.42 -2.27
N LEU A 53 6.17 -7.72 -2.63
CA LEU A 53 5.82 -8.85 -3.51
C LEU A 53 6.43 -8.67 -4.90
N LEU A 54 6.39 -7.46 -5.46
CA LEU A 54 7.02 -7.19 -6.76
C LEU A 54 8.54 -7.41 -6.73
N VAL A 55 9.21 -6.96 -5.67
CA VAL A 55 10.65 -7.22 -5.48
C VAL A 55 10.92 -8.72 -5.33
N ALA A 56 10.11 -9.44 -4.53
CA ALA A 56 10.25 -10.89 -4.35
C ALA A 56 10.02 -11.68 -5.65
N LEU A 57 9.16 -11.17 -6.54
CA LEU A 57 8.91 -11.74 -7.88
C LEU A 57 10.00 -11.38 -8.91
N GLY A 58 11.08 -10.69 -8.49
CA GLY A 58 12.19 -10.34 -9.37
C GLY A 58 12.04 -9.01 -10.11
N VAL A 59 11.02 -8.20 -9.78
CA VAL A 59 10.85 -6.83 -10.32
C VAL A 59 11.77 -5.87 -9.57
N THR A 60 13.08 -6.11 -9.66
CA THR A 60 14.12 -5.37 -8.93
C THR A 60 14.29 -3.94 -9.43
N VAL A 61 13.85 -3.63 -10.65
CA VAL A 61 13.80 -2.26 -11.20
C VAL A 61 12.98 -1.32 -10.31
N LEU A 62 12.00 -1.86 -9.57
CA LEU A 62 11.20 -1.10 -8.62
C LEU A 62 12.04 -0.64 -7.41
N ALA A 63 12.95 -1.49 -6.92
CA ALA A 63 13.87 -1.14 -5.84
C ALA A 63 14.91 -0.10 -6.28
N ALA A 64 15.32 -0.14 -7.56
CA ALA A 64 16.29 0.79 -8.12
C ALA A 64 15.71 2.18 -8.47
N SER A 65 14.38 2.31 -8.61
CA SER A 65 13.70 3.54 -9.03
C SER A 65 13.28 4.45 -7.86
N GLY A 66 13.55 4.04 -6.62
CA GLY A 66 13.36 4.86 -5.42
C GLY A 66 11.91 4.98 -4.95
N LEU A 67 11.65 5.96 -4.08
CA LEU A 67 10.41 6.04 -3.30
C LEU A 67 9.16 6.24 -4.17
N VAL A 68 9.25 7.03 -5.24
CA VAL A 68 8.11 7.32 -6.12
C VAL A 68 7.55 6.04 -6.75
N ALA A 69 8.42 5.17 -7.26
CA ALA A 69 8.01 3.89 -7.84
C ALA A 69 7.39 2.96 -6.80
N MET A 70 7.93 2.94 -5.57
CA MET A 70 7.35 2.18 -4.46
C MET A 70 5.93 2.65 -4.12
N VAL A 71 5.69 3.96 -4.09
CA VAL A 71 4.37 4.53 -3.83
C VAL A 71 3.38 4.19 -4.95
N VAL A 72 3.79 4.28 -6.21
CA VAL A 72 2.94 3.90 -7.35
C VAL A 72 2.58 2.41 -7.30
N ALA A 73 3.55 1.54 -7.01
CA ALA A 73 3.29 0.11 -6.83
C ALA A 73 2.36 -0.18 -5.65
N ALA A 74 2.58 0.49 -4.52
CA ALA A 74 1.72 0.40 -3.33
C ALA A 74 0.27 0.81 -3.65
N LEU A 75 0.08 1.92 -4.38
CA LEU A 75 -1.23 2.38 -4.83
C LEU A 75 -1.92 1.34 -5.70
N ILE A 76 -1.24 0.83 -6.73
CA ILE A 76 -1.80 -0.16 -7.66
C ILE A 76 -2.18 -1.45 -6.91
N GLY A 77 -1.27 -1.98 -6.10
CA GLY A 77 -1.52 -3.19 -5.33
C GLY A 77 -2.64 -3.03 -4.31
N ALA A 78 -2.71 -1.89 -3.61
CA ALA A 78 -3.80 -1.60 -2.69
C ALA A 78 -5.15 -1.54 -3.41
N VAL A 79 -5.24 -0.87 -4.55
CA VAL A 79 -6.47 -0.81 -5.36
C VAL A 79 -6.90 -2.20 -5.81
N ILE A 80 -5.97 -3.03 -6.31
CA ILE A 80 -6.28 -4.40 -6.75
C ILE A 80 -6.80 -5.23 -5.57
N VAL A 81 -6.09 -5.24 -4.44
CA VAL A 81 -6.48 -6.06 -3.27
C VAL A 81 -7.80 -5.58 -2.67
N LEU A 82 -8.03 -4.27 -2.58
CA LEU A 82 -9.29 -3.71 -2.09
C LEU A 82 -10.46 -4.02 -3.03
N PHE A 83 -10.23 -4.02 -4.34
CA PHE A 83 -11.22 -4.43 -5.32
C PHE A 83 -11.58 -5.92 -5.15
N LEU A 84 -10.59 -6.78 -4.96
CA LEU A 84 -10.81 -8.19 -4.66
C LEU A 84 -11.54 -8.40 -3.32
N ALA A 85 -11.14 -7.65 -2.28
CA ALA A 85 -11.82 -7.71 -0.99
C ALA A 85 -13.29 -7.32 -1.11
N ARG A 86 -13.59 -6.29 -1.90
CA ARG A 86 -14.97 -5.91 -2.20
C ARG A 86 -15.74 -7.05 -2.89
N LEU A 87 -15.17 -7.66 -3.93
CA LEU A 87 -15.82 -8.77 -4.64
C LEU A 87 -16.06 -10.02 -3.79
N LEU A 88 -15.24 -10.25 -2.76
CA LEU A 88 -15.32 -11.43 -1.91
C LEU A 88 -16.18 -11.23 -0.65
N PHE A 89 -16.31 -9.99 -0.18
CA PHE A 89 -16.96 -9.69 1.10
C PHE A 89 -18.25 -8.86 0.99
N ASP A 90 -18.55 -8.30 -0.17
CA ASP A 90 -19.83 -7.63 -0.49
C ASP A 90 -20.56 -8.38 -1.62
#